data_AF-L9Z488-F1
#
_entry.id   AF-L9Z488-F1
#
_cell.length_a   1.000
_cell.length_b   1.000
_cell.length_c   1.000
_cell.angle_alpha   90.00
_cell.angle_beta   90.00
_cell.angle_gamma   90.00
#
_symmetry.space_group_name_H-M   'P 1'
#
loop_
_entity.id
_entity.type
_entity.pdbx_description
1 polymer ?
#
loop_
_entity_poly.entity_id
_entity_poly.type
_entity_poly.pdbx_seq_one_letter_code
_entity_poly.pdbx_strand_id
1 'polypeptide(L)'
;MNWQLIARKEIGDAIRNRQLYALAATFALVFAVLAALHVREVDRGYASPGDLVNLFALASMLLVPVAGLLLASSAIVRRRSNGQLTLLLGLPHDRRDIVLGTYVGRYAILLASLLVSVFAGVAVVFGTGHAVPTATVLGYLLASAGLGLAYLAIAIGISTTVRTQTWATFAVFGALFLLLFVWRFVPEGLAYVAAGFEEPTTQPWWTAYVGALSPSLAYEWLLEPVLGSAADRTLVWFSAAVLLGWGAVAPIVGYWRFVATDL
;
A
#
# COMPACT_ATOMS: atom_id res chain seq x y z
N MET A 1 20.24 19.87 2.88
CA MET A 1 19.15 18.89 2.67
C MET A 1 18.94 18.11 3.95
N ASN A 2 17.97 18.50 4.78
CA ASN A 2 17.74 17.89 6.10
C ASN A 2 16.79 16.70 6.07
N TRP A 3 16.04 16.49 4.98
CA TRP A 3 15.06 15.40 4.86
C TRP A 3 15.68 13.99 5.02
N GLN A 4 16.91 13.77 4.56
CA GLN A 4 17.62 12.50 4.70
C GLN A 4 17.92 12.17 6.16
N LEU A 5 18.28 13.19 6.94
CA LEU A 5 18.56 13.05 8.37
C LEU A 5 17.28 12.73 9.14
N ILE A 6 16.17 13.34 8.75
CA ILE A 6 14.83 13.04 9.30
C ILE A 6 14.42 11.60 8.94
N ALA A 7 14.60 11.17 7.69
CA ALA A 7 14.29 9.80 7.27
C ALA A 7 15.13 8.77 8.03
N ARG A 8 16.44 9.02 8.18
CA ARG A 8 17.33 8.14 8.97
C ARG A 8 16.92 8.07 10.43
N LYS A 9 16.50 9.20 11.00
CA LYS A 9 15.94 9.25 12.36
C LYS A 9 14.67 8.42 12.48
N GLU A 10 13.71 8.57 11.55
CA GLU A 10 12.47 7.77 11.57
C GLU A 10 12.76 6.27 11.55
N ILE A 11 13.69 5.83 10.70
CA ILE A 11 14.09 4.42 10.61
C ILE A 11 14.75 3.98 11.93
N GLY A 12 15.66 4.79 12.47
CA GLY A 12 16.33 4.50 13.74
C GLY A 12 15.36 4.38 14.92
N ASP A 13 14.39 5.29 15.01
CA ASP A 13 13.35 5.28 16.04
C ASP A 13 12.44 4.06 15.87
N ALA A 14 12.11 3.68 14.64
CA ALA A 14 11.29 2.50 14.35
C ALA A 14 12.02 1.20 14.71
N ILE A 15 13.31 1.06 14.40
CA ILE A 15 14.15 -0.10 14.76
C ILE A 15 14.27 -0.27 16.28
N ARG A 16 14.16 0.81 17.06
CA ARG A 16 14.17 0.75 18.53
C ARG A 16 12.79 0.43 19.12
N ASN A 17 11.73 0.51 18.33
CA ASN A 17 10.36 0.32 18.79
C ASN A 17 9.89 -1.13 18.56
N ARG A 18 9.40 -1.78 19.62
CA ARG A 18 8.84 -3.15 19.58
C ARG A 18 7.68 -3.30 18.59
N GLN A 19 6.94 -2.21 18.35
CA GLN A 19 5.79 -2.23 17.44
C GLN A 19 6.17 -2.55 15.99
N LEU A 20 7.37 -2.14 15.55
CA LEU A 20 7.88 -2.47 14.21
C LEU A 20 8.11 -3.97 14.09
N TYR A 21 8.80 -4.57 15.06
CA TYR A 21 9.08 -6.00 15.05
C TYR A 21 7.81 -6.82 15.16
N ALA A 22 6.83 -6.38 15.96
CA ALA A 22 5.53 -7.04 16.05
C ALA A 22 4.84 -7.07 14.67
N LEU A 23 4.76 -5.93 13.97
CA LEU A 23 4.15 -5.85 12.64
C LEU A 23 4.90 -6.73 11.62
N ALA A 24 6.22 -6.61 11.55
CA ALA A 24 7.05 -7.39 10.63
C ALA A 24 6.95 -8.89 10.93
N ALA A 25 6.96 -9.29 12.21
CA ALA A 25 6.80 -10.68 12.62
C ALA A 25 5.40 -11.22 12.30
N THR A 26 4.34 -10.42 12.49
CA THR A 26 2.98 -10.82 12.09
C THR A 26 2.89 -11.07 10.59
N PHE A 27 3.43 -10.16 9.77
CA PHE A 27 3.39 -10.33 8.32
C PHE A 27 4.24 -11.54 7.90
N ALA A 28 5.45 -11.68 8.44
CA ALA A 28 6.30 -12.84 8.17
C ALA A 28 5.63 -14.15 8.57
N LEU A 29 4.96 -14.19 9.71
CA LEU A 29 4.21 -15.36 10.16
C LEU A 29 3.07 -15.69 9.19
N VAL A 30 2.27 -14.71 8.78
CA VAL A 30 1.16 -14.92 7.83
C VAL A 30 1.67 -15.50 6.51
N PHE A 31 2.72 -14.90 5.94
CA PHE A 31 3.30 -15.35 4.68
C PHE A 31 3.94 -16.74 4.79
N ALA A 32 4.64 -17.02 5.88
CA ALA A 32 5.20 -18.34 6.16
C ALA A 32 4.11 -19.41 6.31
N VAL A 33 3.01 -19.10 7.00
CA VAL A 33 1.86 -20.00 7.15
C VAL A 33 1.20 -20.26 5.80
N LEU A 34 0.94 -19.22 5.00
CA LEU A 34 0.38 -19.36 3.65
C LEU A 34 1.27 -20.23 2.76
N ALA A 35 2.59 -20.01 2.79
CA ALA A 35 3.54 -20.84 2.07
C ALA A 35 3.53 -22.30 2.54
N ALA A 36 3.48 -22.55 3.86
CA ALA A 36 3.42 -23.90 4.40
C ALA A 36 2.12 -24.63 4.03
N LEU A 37 0.99 -23.93 4.01
CA LEU A 37 -0.29 -24.47 3.54
C LEU A 37 -0.23 -24.79 2.05
N HIS A 38 0.33 -23.88 1.26
CA HIS A 38 0.49 -24.06 -0.18
C HIS A 38 1.35 -25.28 -0.53
N VAL A 39 2.50 -25.45 0.13
CA VAL A 39 3.36 -26.63 -0.07
C VAL A 39 2.57 -27.93 0.17
N ARG A 40 1.74 -27.99 1.22
CA ARG A 40 0.89 -29.16 1.48
C ARG A 40 -0.16 -29.41 0.39
N GLU A 41 -0.63 -28.37 -0.29
CA GLU A 41 -1.56 -28.51 -1.41
C GLU A 41 -0.83 -29.00 -2.67
N VAL A 42 0.39 -28.51 -2.91
CA VAL A 42 1.27 -28.98 -3.99
C VAL A 42 1.63 -30.46 -3.79
N ASP A 43 2.06 -30.86 -2.59
CA ASP A 43 2.38 -32.25 -2.26
C ASP A 43 1.21 -33.21 -2.46
N ARG A 44 -0.02 -32.71 -2.30
CA ARG A 44 -1.27 -33.48 -2.52
C ARG A 44 -1.77 -33.43 -3.96
N GLY A 45 -1.13 -32.66 -4.83
CA GLY A 45 -1.53 -32.48 -6.23
C GLY A 45 -2.75 -31.57 -6.44
N TYR A 46 -3.13 -30.77 -5.44
CA TYR A 46 -4.25 -29.82 -5.55
C TYR A 46 -3.85 -28.44 -6.08
N ALA A 47 -2.56 -28.10 -6.02
CA ALA A 47 -2.03 -26.81 -6.45
C ALA A 47 -0.75 -26.98 -7.27
N SER A 48 -0.46 -25.99 -8.11
CA SER A 48 0.83 -25.90 -8.81
C SER A 48 1.81 -25.03 -8.01
N PRO A 49 3.13 -25.27 -8.08
CA PRO A 49 4.13 -24.39 -7.45
C PRO A 49 4.06 -22.92 -7.87
N GLY A 50 3.42 -22.63 -9.02
CA GLY A 50 3.20 -21.26 -9.51
C GLY A 50 2.16 -20.49 -8.72
N ASP A 51 1.23 -21.17 -8.05
CA ASP A 51 0.07 -20.54 -7.40
C ASP A 51 0.43 -19.85 -6.07
N LEU A 52 1.65 -20.05 -5.55
CA LEU A 52 2.16 -19.38 -4.35
C LEU A 52 1.96 -17.86 -4.41
N VAL A 53 2.26 -17.25 -5.56
CA VAL A 53 2.20 -15.78 -5.70
C VAL A 53 0.75 -15.29 -5.70
N ASN A 54 -0.20 -16.09 -6.16
CA ASN A 54 -1.62 -15.75 -6.06
C ASN A 54 -2.07 -15.65 -4.59
N LEU A 55 -1.64 -16.59 -3.74
CA LEU A 55 -1.93 -16.54 -2.30
C LEU A 55 -1.29 -15.32 -1.62
N PHE A 56 -0.06 -14.99 -2.00
CA PHE A 56 0.63 -13.80 -1.49
C PHE A 56 -0.03 -12.50 -1.96
N ALA A 57 -0.46 -12.45 -3.21
CA ALA A 57 -1.22 -11.33 -3.78
C ALA A 57 -2.51 -11.08 -3.01
N LEU A 58 -3.29 -12.14 -2.77
CA LEU A 58 -4.54 -12.08 -2.02
C LEU A 58 -4.32 -11.56 -0.59
N ALA A 59 -3.29 -12.05 0.09
CA ALA A 59 -2.94 -11.57 1.43
C ALA A 59 -2.50 -10.09 1.42
N SER A 60 -1.66 -9.71 0.46
CA SER A 60 -1.16 -8.34 0.31
C SER A 60 -2.24 -7.33 -0.04
N MET A 61 -3.26 -7.74 -0.77
CA MET A 61 -4.39 -6.88 -1.13
C MET A 61 -5.07 -6.24 0.09
N LEU A 62 -5.06 -6.90 1.25
CA LEU A 62 -5.56 -6.35 2.51
C LEU A 62 -4.43 -5.88 3.44
N LEU A 63 -3.38 -6.69 3.61
CA LEU A 63 -2.34 -6.43 4.60
C LEU A 63 -1.52 -5.19 4.26
N VAL A 64 -1.15 -5.00 2.98
CA VAL A 64 -0.30 -3.89 2.56
C VAL A 64 -1.00 -2.54 2.73
N PRO A 65 -2.26 -2.35 2.28
CA PRO A 65 -3.02 -1.14 2.57
C PRO A 65 -3.13 -0.84 4.05
N VAL A 66 -3.49 -1.84 4.86
CA VAL A 66 -3.65 -1.68 6.31
C VAL A 66 -2.32 -1.27 6.96
N ALA A 67 -1.19 -1.91 6.61
CA ALA A 67 0.12 -1.50 7.12
C ALA A 67 0.51 -0.08 6.71
N GLY A 68 0.32 0.27 5.43
CA GLY A 68 0.61 1.62 4.93
C GLY A 68 -0.14 2.68 5.73
N LEU A 69 -1.44 2.44 5.94
CA LEU A 69 -2.29 3.35 6.70
C LEU A 69 -1.95 3.39 8.20
N LEU A 70 -1.69 2.25 8.85
CA LEU A 70 -1.31 2.22 10.27
C LEU A 70 0.03 2.94 10.51
N LEU A 71 1.01 2.75 9.62
CA LEU A 71 2.31 3.40 9.73
C LEU A 71 2.22 4.93 9.55
N ALA A 72 1.28 5.42 8.72
CA ALA A 72 1.20 6.82 8.30
C ALA A 72 0.08 7.65 8.97
N SER A 73 -1.00 7.02 9.44
CA SER A 73 -2.21 7.68 9.97
C SER A 73 -1.93 8.76 11.01
N SER A 74 -1.02 8.47 11.94
CA SER A 74 -0.65 9.36 13.04
C SER A 74 0.71 10.03 12.87
N ALA A 75 1.37 9.89 11.71
CA ALA A 75 2.75 10.32 11.52
C ALA A 75 2.95 11.82 11.71
N ILE A 76 1.95 12.64 11.33
CA ILE A 76 2.02 14.11 11.37
C ILE A 76 1.14 14.67 12.48
N VAL A 77 -0.11 14.22 12.59
CA VAL A 77 -1.04 14.70 13.63
C VAL A 77 -0.48 14.51 15.05
N ARG A 78 0.18 13.38 15.33
CA ARG A 78 0.77 13.12 16.65
C ARG A 78 1.89 14.09 17.02
N ARG A 79 2.66 14.57 16.03
CA ARG A 79 3.70 15.58 16.27
C ARG A 79 3.11 16.95 16.55
N ARG A 80 1.96 17.25 15.94
CA ARG A 80 1.21 18.49 16.17
C ARG A 80 0.62 18.51 17.57
N SER A 81 -0.06 17.42 17.99
CA SER A 81 -0.67 17.33 19.32
C SER A 81 0.34 17.36 20.46
N ASN A 82 1.54 16.83 20.23
CA ASN A 82 2.58 16.76 21.27
C ASN A 82 3.48 18.00 21.33
N GLY A 83 3.18 19.06 20.56
CA GLY A 83 4.00 20.29 20.51
C GLY A 83 5.37 20.12 19.85
N GLN A 84 5.70 18.93 19.32
CA GLN A 84 6.98 18.63 18.69
C GLN A 84 7.18 19.44 17.39
N LEU A 85 6.09 19.82 16.71
CA LEU A 85 6.17 20.69 15.55
C LEU A 85 6.77 22.06 15.90
N THR A 86 6.42 22.64 17.06
CA THR A 86 6.91 23.95 17.49
C THR A 86 8.41 23.92 17.79
N LEU A 87 8.89 22.82 18.38
CA LEU A 87 10.33 22.61 18.64
C LEU A 87 11.12 22.37 17.34
N LEU A 88 10.55 21.62 16.38
CA LEU A 88 11.20 21.34 15.10
C LEU A 88 11.24 22.57 14.18
N LEU A 89 10.23 23.45 14.26
CA LEU A 89 10.17 24.69 13.49
C LEU A 89 10.92 25.85 14.16
N GLY A 90 11.32 25.70 15.43
CA GLY A 90 12.29 26.59 16.09
C GLY A 90 13.74 26.36 15.63
N LEU A 91 13.98 25.28 14.87
CA LEU A 91 15.25 24.96 14.22
C LEU A 91 15.16 25.29 12.72
N PRO A 92 16.29 25.51 12.01
CA PRO A 92 16.31 25.82 10.58
C PRO A 92 15.96 24.58 9.72
N HIS A 93 14.74 24.08 9.87
CA HIS A 93 14.19 22.95 9.14
C HIS A 93 12.90 23.37 8.44
N ASP A 94 12.88 23.23 7.11
CA ASP A 94 11.69 23.51 6.33
C ASP A 94 10.60 22.46 6.58
N ARG A 95 9.34 22.91 6.57
CA ARG A 95 8.14 22.06 6.63
C ARG A 95 8.16 20.94 5.57
N ARG A 96 8.75 21.21 4.40
CA ARG A 96 8.97 20.25 3.29
C ARG A 96 9.82 19.07 3.72
N ASP A 97 10.95 19.34 4.37
CA ASP A 97 11.93 18.33 4.75
C ASP A 97 11.35 17.36 5.80
N ILE A 98 10.47 17.86 6.68
CA ILE A 98 9.77 17.04 7.68
C ILE A 98 8.79 16.07 7.00
N VAL A 99 7.94 16.56 6.09
CA VAL A 99 6.95 15.71 5.40
C VAL A 99 7.65 14.69 4.51
N LEU A 100 8.61 15.11 3.68
CA LEU A 100 9.35 14.22 2.78
C LEU A 100 10.18 13.19 3.56
N GLY A 101 10.90 13.60 4.59
CA GLY A 101 11.70 12.69 5.42
C GLY A 101 10.84 11.65 6.13
N THR A 102 9.67 12.06 6.63
CA THR A 102 8.71 11.14 7.25
C THR A 102 8.13 10.18 6.22
N TYR A 103 7.72 10.67 5.06
CA TYR A 103 7.17 9.86 3.97
C TYR A 103 8.16 8.77 3.52
N VAL A 104 9.40 9.16 3.21
CA VAL A 104 10.44 8.22 2.76
C VAL A 104 10.82 7.24 3.87
N GLY A 105 10.97 7.70 5.12
CA GLY A 105 11.29 6.83 6.26
C GLY A 105 10.21 5.78 6.51
N ARG A 106 8.93 6.17 6.48
CA ARG A 106 7.80 5.26 6.67
C ARG A 106 7.65 4.28 5.52
N TYR A 107 7.89 4.73 4.28
CA TYR A 107 7.86 3.85 3.12
C TYR A 107 8.99 2.82 3.15
N ALA A 108 10.21 3.22 3.54
CA ALA A 108 11.33 2.29 3.71
C ALA A 108 11.02 1.20 4.76
N ILE A 109 10.37 1.57 5.87
CA ILE A 109 9.91 0.64 6.91
C ILE A 109 8.88 -0.36 6.36
N LEU A 110 7.91 0.13 5.58
CA LEU A 110 6.90 -0.71 4.92
C LEU A 110 7.56 -1.69 3.95
N LEU A 111 8.48 -1.22 3.10
CA LEU A 111 9.21 -2.06 2.17
C LEU A 111 10.03 -3.13 2.87
N ALA A 112 10.75 -2.77 3.94
CA ALA A 112 11.52 -3.73 4.71
C ALA A 112 10.61 -4.83 5.30
N SER A 113 9.45 -4.44 5.83
CA SER A 113 8.48 -5.39 6.38
C SER A 113 7.89 -6.31 5.30
N LEU A 114 7.55 -5.76 4.13
CA LEU A 114 7.09 -6.53 2.97
C LEU A 114 8.16 -7.55 2.52
N LEU A 115 9.42 -7.10 2.37
CA LEU A 115 10.53 -7.96 1.95
C LEU A 115 10.79 -9.08 2.94
N VAL A 116 10.83 -8.80 4.25
CA VAL A 116 11.01 -9.81 5.30
C VAL A 116 9.89 -10.85 5.24
N SER A 117 8.67 -10.42 4.95
CA SER A 117 7.50 -11.30 4.94
C SER A 117 7.51 -12.25 3.74
N VAL A 118 7.80 -11.70 2.56
CA VAL A 118 7.93 -12.49 1.34
C VAL A 118 9.13 -13.43 1.44
N PHE A 119 10.24 -12.97 2.00
CA PHE A 119 11.41 -13.81 2.26
C PHE A 119 11.07 -14.97 3.20
N ALA A 120 10.33 -14.73 4.27
CA ALA A 120 9.89 -15.79 5.18
C ALA A 120 9.04 -16.85 4.46
N GLY A 121 8.08 -16.43 3.63
CA GLY A 121 7.27 -17.34 2.82
C GLY A 121 8.10 -18.13 1.80
N VAL A 122 8.98 -17.44 1.05
CA VAL A 122 9.87 -18.08 0.07
C VAL A 122 10.84 -19.07 0.73
N ALA A 123 11.36 -18.75 1.92
CA ALA A 123 12.25 -19.63 2.67
C ALA A 123 11.55 -20.94 3.08
N VAL A 124 10.26 -20.90 3.41
CA VAL A 124 9.46 -22.11 3.69
C VAL A 124 9.38 -22.99 2.43
N VAL A 125 9.02 -22.41 1.29
CA VAL A 125 8.91 -23.18 0.02
C VAL A 125 10.25 -23.77 -0.37
N PHE A 126 11.31 -22.96 -0.34
CA PHE A 126 12.67 -23.39 -0.66
C PHE A 126 13.16 -24.51 0.27
N GLY A 127 12.90 -24.38 1.58
CA GLY A 127 13.27 -25.40 2.58
C GLY A 127 12.58 -26.75 2.39
N THR A 128 11.47 -26.79 1.66
CA THR A 128 10.74 -28.03 1.32
C THR A 128 11.14 -28.64 -0.04
N GLY A 129 12.12 -28.05 -0.73
CA GLY A 129 12.62 -28.56 -2.02
C GLY A 129 11.77 -28.16 -3.23
N HIS A 130 10.76 -27.31 -3.06
CA HIS A 130 9.92 -26.83 -4.14
C HIS A 130 10.57 -25.66 -4.89
N ALA A 131 10.32 -25.57 -6.21
CA ALA A 131 10.79 -24.48 -7.03
C ALA A 131 10.03 -23.18 -6.71
N VAL A 132 10.77 -22.06 -6.64
CA VAL A 132 10.19 -20.74 -6.41
C VAL A 132 10.18 -19.96 -7.72
N PRO A 133 9.04 -19.45 -8.18
CA PRO A 133 8.95 -18.67 -9.42
C PRO A 133 9.50 -17.25 -9.18
N THR A 134 10.82 -17.09 -9.28
CA THR A 134 11.54 -15.86 -8.92
C THR A 134 11.07 -14.63 -9.70
N ALA A 135 10.82 -14.75 -11.01
CA ALA A 135 10.32 -13.65 -11.83
C ALA A 135 8.92 -13.19 -11.38
N THR A 136 8.03 -14.14 -11.09
CA THR A 136 6.67 -13.89 -10.59
C THR A 136 6.71 -13.23 -9.21
N VAL A 137 7.57 -13.70 -8.31
CA VAL A 137 7.78 -13.10 -6.98
C VAL A 137 8.28 -11.65 -7.08
N LEU A 138 9.21 -11.37 -7.99
CA LEU A 138 9.71 -10.01 -8.22
C LEU A 138 8.61 -9.08 -8.78
N GLY A 139 7.83 -9.54 -9.76
CA GLY A 139 6.70 -8.78 -10.29
C GLY A 139 5.67 -8.44 -9.20
N TYR A 140 5.33 -9.43 -8.38
CA TYR A 140 4.44 -9.25 -7.24
C TYR A 140 5.00 -8.28 -6.18
N LEU A 141 6.29 -8.34 -5.88
CA LEU A 141 6.94 -7.42 -4.94
C LEU A 141 6.86 -5.97 -5.44
N LEU A 142 7.11 -5.74 -6.73
CA LEU A 142 7.01 -4.41 -7.33
C LEU A 142 5.57 -3.87 -7.30
N ALA A 143 4.58 -4.70 -7.66
CA ALA A 143 3.17 -4.31 -7.58
C ALA A 143 2.76 -3.99 -6.13
N SER A 144 3.16 -4.83 -5.17
CA SER A 144 2.82 -4.67 -3.75
C SER A 144 3.51 -3.46 -3.13
N ALA A 145 4.74 -3.15 -3.56
CA ALA A 145 5.44 -1.92 -3.20
C ALA A 145 4.67 -0.68 -3.68
N GLY A 146 4.19 -0.69 -4.93
CA GLY A 146 3.35 0.39 -5.49
C GLY A 146 2.04 0.58 -4.72
N LEU A 147 1.36 -0.53 -4.37
CA LEU A 147 0.16 -0.50 -3.54
C LEU A 147 0.42 0.14 -2.17
N GLY A 148 1.51 -0.30 -1.52
CA GLY A 148 1.93 0.24 -0.23
C GLY A 148 2.27 1.73 -0.29
N LEU A 149 2.95 2.16 -1.37
CA LEU A 149 3.27 3.56 -1.63
C LEU A 149 1.99 4.41 -1.73
N ALA A 150 1.00 3.95 -2.49
CA ALA A 150 -0.26 4.66 -2.70
C ALA A 150 -1.06 4.83 -1.40
N TYR A 151 -1.27 3.76 -0.63
CA TYR A 151 -2.00 3.85 0.63
C TYR A 151 -1.24 4.66 1.70
N LEU A 152 0.08 4.52 1.77
CA LEU A 152 0.91 5.32 2.68
C LEU A 152 0.86 6.81 2.32
N ALA A 153 0.88 7.14 1.03
CA ALA A 153 0.72 8.50 0.50
C ALA A 153 -0.65 9.09 0.87
N ILE A 154 -1.73 8.32 0.70
CA ILE A 154 -3.09 8.72 1.10
C ILE A 154 -3.15 9.01 2.60
N ALA A 155 -2.63 8.11 3.45
CA ALA A 155 -2.64 8.33 4.90
C ALA A 155 -1.82 9.56 5.32
N ILE A 156 -0.66 9.80 4.72
CA ILE A 156 0.12 11.02 5.00
C ILE A 156 -0.64 12.26 4.55
N GLY A 157 -1.25 12.24 3.36
CA GLY A 157 -2.12 13.30 2.88
C GLY A 157 -3.23 13.61 3.88
N ILE A 158 -3.96 12.60 4.34
CA ILE A 158 -5.02 12.78 5.35
C ILE A 158 -4.44 13.31 6.67
N SER A 159 -3.33 12.74 7.15
CA SER A 159 -2.65 13.13 8.40
C SER A 159 -2.21 14.60 8.42
N THR A 160 -1.88 15.19 7.27
CA THR A 160 -1.56 16.63 7.20
C THR A 160 -2.78 17.54 7.30
N THR A 161 -3.96 17.07 6.88
CA THR A 161 -5.16 17.90 6.75
C THR A 161 -6.03 17.90 8.00
N VAL A 162 -5.99 16.81 8.77
CA VAL A 162 -6.85 16.64 9.95
C VAL A 162 -6.18 17.20 11.20
N ARG A 163 -6.98 17.82 12.08
CA ARG A 163 -6.48 18.47 13.31
C ARG A 163 -6.29 17.53 14.49
N THR A 164 -7.09 16.47 14.60
CA THR A 164 -7.05 15.54 15.75
C THR A 164 -6.75 14.11 15.32
N GLN A 165 -6.08 13.35 16.21
CA GLN A 165 -5.66 11.98 15.91
C GLN A 165 -6.86 11.06 15.66
N THR A 166 -7.93 11.22 16.44
CA THR A 166 -9.16 10.43 16.30
C THR A 166 -9.77 10.61 14.90
N TRP A 167 -9.92 11.84 14.44
CA TRP A 167 -10.47 12.12 13.11
C TRP A 167 -9.54 11.65 11.99
N ALA A 168 -8.22 11.72 12.18
CA ALA A 168 -7.27 11.22 11.20
C ALA A 168 -7.38 9.71 11.01
N THR A 169 -7.52 8.96 12.11
CA THR A 169 -7.77 7.51 12.09
C THR A 169 -9.07 7.19 11.37
N PHE A 170 -10.18 7.86 11.70
CA PHE A 170 -11.46 7.65 11.01
C PHE A 170 -11.40 7.97 9.52
N ALA A 171 -10.79 9.09 9.14
CA ALA A 171 -10.65 9.49 7.73
C ALA A 171 -9.79 8.48 6.94
N VAL A 172 -8.71 7.99 7.55
CA VAL A 172 -7.85 6.95 6.97
C VAL A 172 -8.60 5.63 6.79
N PHE A 173 -9.35 5.18 7.80
CA PHE A 173 -10.19 3.98 7.68
C PHE A 173 -11.32 4.17 6.65
N GLY A 174 -11.93 5.35 6.59
CA GLY A 174 -12.93 5.68 5.58
C GLY A 174 -12.36 5.64 4.17
N ALA A 175 -11.14 6.16 3.97
CA ALA A 175 -10.43 6.06 2.69
C ALA A 175 -10.09 4.62 2.32
N LEU A 176 -9.66 3.79 3.29
CA LEU A 176 -9.48 2.35 3.08
C LEU A 176 -10.79 1.70 2.63
N PHE A 177 -11.87 1.93 3.37
CA PHE A 177 -13.16 1.31 3.09
C PHE A 177 -13.68 1.72 1.71
N LEU A 178 -13.58 3.01 1.39
CA LEU A 178 -13.97 3.55 0.10
C LEU A 178 -13.16 2.92 -1.03
N LEU A 179 -11.83 2.97 -0.97
CA LEU A 179 -10.98 2.59 -2.09
C LEU A 179 -10.85 1.07 -2.24
N LEU A 180 -10.89 0.32 -1.13
CA LEU A 180 -10.72 -1.12 -1.16
C LEU A 180 -12.03 -1.86 -1.42
N PHE A 181 -13.14 -1.42 -0.80
CA PHE A 181 -14.43 -2.12 -0.89
C PHE A 181 -15.43 -1.39 -1.78
N VAL A 182 -15.77 -0.14 -1.45
CA VAL A 182 -16.88 0.57 -2.11
C VAL A 182 -16.57 0.86 -3.58
N TRP A 183 -15.31 1.19 -3.91
CA TRP A 183 -14.90 1.54 -5.26
C TRP A 183 -15.10 0.40 -6.26
N ARG A 184 -15.16 -0.85 -5.81
CA ARG A 184 -15.45 -2.00 -6.68
C ARG A 184 -16.83 -1.89 -7.36
N PHE A 185 -17.78 -1.24 -6.70
CA PHE A 185 -19.14 -1.04 -7.23
C PHE A 185 -19.28 0.24 -8.06
N VAL A 186 -18.30 1.16 -8.00
CA VAL A 186 -18.38 2.46 -8.69
C VAL A 186 -18.41 2.30 -10.21
N PRO A 187 -17.55 1.50 -10.86
CA PRO A 187 -17.60 1.32 -12.31
C PRO A 187 -18.93 0.75 -12.79
N GLU A 188 -19.45 -0.27 -12.10
CA GLU A 188 -20.73 -0.90 -12.43
C GLU A 188 -21.91 0.05 -12.20
N GLY A 189 -21.91 0.77 -11.07
CA GLY A 189 -22.94 1.77 -10.78
C GLY A 189 -22.96 2.90 -11.80
N LEU A 190 -21.80 3.38 -12.23
CA LEU A 190 -21.71 4.37 -13.31
C LEU A 190 -22.19 3.79 -14.65
N ALA A 191 -21.89 2.53 -14.94
CA ALA A 191 -22.32 1.89 -16.18
C ALA A 191 -23.84 1.71 -16.22
N TYR A 192 -24.43 1.32 -15.09
CA TYR A 192 -25.88 1.23 -14.89
C TYR A 192 -26.58 2.58 -15.08
N VAL A 193 -26.04 3.66 -14.50
CA VAL A 193 -26.57 5.01 -14.71
C VAL A 193 -26.40 5.46 -16.17
N ALA A 194 -25.26 5.19 -16.80
CA ALA A 194 -25.00 5.53 -18.19
C ALA A 194 -25.92 4.76 -19.17
N ALA A 195 -26.35 3.55 -18.78
CA ALA A 195 -27.32 2.74 -19.51
C ALA A 195 -28.78 3.14 -19.22
N GLY A 196 -29.04 4.21 -18.45
CA GLY A 196 -30.39 4.69 -18.17
C GLY A 196 -31.11 3.93 -17.06
N PHE A 197 -30.37 3.40 -16.07
CA PHE A 197 -30.88 2.55 -14.98
C PHE A 197 -31.38 1.18 -15.46
N GLU A 198 -30.77 0.67 -16.54
CA GLU A 198 -30.95 -0.69 -17.03
C GLU A 198 -29.62 -1.46 -16.96
N GLU A 199 -29.70 -2.78 -16.84
CA GLU A 199 -28.50 -3.64 -16.81
C GLU A 199 -27.81 -3.58 -18.19
N PRO A 200 -26.53 -3.14 -18.27
CA PRO A 200 -25.85 -3.00 -19.55
C PRO A 200 -25.69 -4.36 -20.24
N THR A 201 -26.16 -4.49 -21.48
CA THR A 201 -26.01 -5.73 -22.27
C THR A 201 -24.55 -6.08 -22.57
N THR A 202 -23.67 -5.08 -22.58
CA THR A 202 -22.23 -5.23 -22.74
C THR A 202 -21.53 -4.30 -21.75
N GLN A 203 -20.52 -4.81 -21.05
CA GLN A 203 -19.75 -3.98 -20.13
C GLN A 203 -18.96 -2.91 -20.90
N PRO A 204 -19.15 -1.61 -20.60
CA PRO A 204 -18.44 -0.55 -21.29
C PRO A 204 -16.92 -0.61 -21.04
N TRP A 205 -16.11 -0.36 -22.06
CA TRP A 205 -14.64 -0.45 -21.98
C TRP A 205 -14.01 0.46 -20.90
N TRP A 206 -14.66 1.59 -20.58
CA TRP A 206 -14.13 2.57 -19.63
C TRP A 206 -14.30 2.13 -18.16
N THR A 207 -15.14 1.13 -17.85
CA THR A 207 -15.35 0.67 -16.47
C THR A 207 -14.07 0.13 -15.85
N ALA A 208 -13.25 -0.57 -16.63
CA ALA A 208 -11.96 -1.08 -16.19
C ALA A 208 -11.00 0.06 -15.79
N TYR A 209 -10.97 1.14 -16.57
CA TYR A 209 -10.15 2.33 -16.29
C TYR A 209 -10.65 3.10 -15.06
N VAL A 210 -11.97 3.24 -14.89
CA VAL A 210 -12.55 3.84 -13.68
C VAL A 210 -12.26 2.97 -12.45
N GLY A 211 -12.32 1.65 -12.59
CA GLY A 211 -11.94 0.72 -11.53
C GLY A 211 -10.49 0.91 -11.13
N ALA A 212 -9.58 0.94 -12.11
CA ALA A 212 -8.15 1.14 -11.91
C ALA A 212 -7.78 2.49 -11.26
N LEU A 213 -8.70 3.45 -11.09
CA LEU A 213 -8.44 4.65 -10.27
C LEU A 213 -8.28 4.34 -8.78
N SER A 214 -8.87 3.23 -8.29
CA SER A 214 -8.58 2.73 -6.95
C SER A 214 -7.21 2.06 -6.92
N PRO A 215 -6.36 2.37 -5.92
CA PRO A 215 -5.08 1.67 -5.75
C PRO A 215 -5.22 0.14 -5.63
N SER A 216 -6.30 -0.34 -5.02
CA SER A 216 -6.52 -1.79 -4.85
C SER A 216 -6.82 -2.48 -6.17
N LEU A 217 -7.68 -1.89 -7.00
CA LEU A 217 -8.00 -2.45 -8.32
C LEU A 217 -6.85 -2.26 -9.32
N ALA A 218 -6.13 -1.13 -9.25
CA ALA A 218 -4.89 -0.95 -10.03
C ALA A 218 -3.85 -2.04 -9.73
N TYR A 219 -3.74 -2.43 -8.45
CA TYR A 219 -2.87 -3.52 -8.04
C TYR A 219 -3.30 -4.88 -8.61
N GLU A 220 -4.61 -5.19 -8.62
CA GLU A 220 -5.13 -6.41 -9.26
C GLU A 220 -4.75 -6.47 -10.75
N TRP A 221 -4.98 -5.38 -11.50
CA TRP A 221 -4.61 -5.31 -12.92
C TRP A 221 -3.10 -5.43 -13.17
N LEU A 222 -2.26 -4.94 -12.26
CA LEU A 222 -0.80 -5.09 -12.35
C LEU A 222 -0.33 -6.52 -12.12
N LEU A 223 -1.08 -7.32 -11.37
CA LEU A 223 -0.74 -8.70 -11.08
C LEU A 223 -1.15 -9.65 -12.18
N GLU A 224 -2.14 -9.34 -13.00
CA GLU A 224 -2.56 -10.19 -14.12
C GLU A 224 -1.40 -10.73 -14.99
N PRO A 225 -0.55 -9.87 -15.60
CA PRO A 225 0.57 -10.37 -16.41
C PRO A 225 1.61 -11.11 -15.57
N VAL A 226 1.73 -10.81 -14.27
CA VAL A 226 2.65 -11.49 -13.35
C VAL A 226 2.18 -12.92 -13.09
N LEU A 227 0.87 -13.10 -12.91
CA LEU A 227 0.22 -14.39 -12.65
C LEU A 227 -0.01 -15.21 -13.94
N GLY A 228 0.40 -14.68 -15.10
CA GLY A 228 0.31 -15.38 -16.39
C GLY A 228 -1.06 -15.29 -17.06
N SER A 229 -1.95 -14.41 -16.60
CA SER A 229 -3.22 -14.16 -17.29
C SER A 229 -3.04 -13.19 -18.47
N ALA A 230 -3.92 -13.30 -19.46
CA ALA A 230 -3.95 -12.37 -20.58
C ALA A 230 -4.42 -11.00 -20.08
N ALA A 231 -3.55 -9.99 -20.17
CA ALA A 231 -3.82 -8.65 -19.66
C ALA A 231 -3.79 -7.62 -20.80
N ASP A 232 -4.68 -6.63 -20.75
CA ASP A 232 -4.58 -5.44 -21.59
C ASP A 232 -3.38 -4.60 -21.13
N ARG A 233 -2.34 -4.55 -21.97
CA ARG A 233 -1.11 -3.80 -21.68
C ARG A 233 -1.38 -2.32 -21.39
N THR A 234 -2.35 -1.71 -22.06
CA THR A 234 -2.68 -0.30 -21.86
C THR A 234 -3.22 -0.07 -20.45
N LEU A 235 -4.10 -0.96 -20.01
CA LEU A 235 -4.69 -0.91 -18.66
C LEU A 235 -3.65 -1.21 -17.57
N VAL A 236 -2.71 -2.13 -17.83
CA VAL A 236 -1.58 -2.41 -16.92
C VAL A 236 -0.73 -1.16 -16.71
N TRP A 237 -0.32 -0.48 -17.80
CA TRP A 237 0.46 0.75 -17.72
C TRP A 237 -0.30 1.90 -17.06
N PHE A 238 -1.59 2.02 -17.37
CA PHE A 238 -2.47 2.97 -16.70
C PHE A 238 -2.53 2.72 -15.19
N SER A 239 -2.66 1.45 -14.77
CA SER A 239 -2.70 1.06 -13.37
C SER A 239 -1.38 1.36 -12.63
N ALA A 240 -0.23 1.12 -13.28
CA ALA A 240 1.07 1.55 -12.77
C ALA A 240 1.12 3.07 -12.58
N ALA A 241 0.65 3.83 -13.57
CA ALA A 241 0.62 5.29 -13.51
C ALA A 241 -0.32 5.78 -12.39
N VAL A 242 -1.46 5.12 -12.16
CA VAL A 242 -2.36 5.47 -11.05
C VAL A 242 -1.69 5.25 -9.68
N LEU A 243 -1.02 4.11 -9.47
CA LEU A 243 -0.33 3.86 -8.19
C LEU A 243 0.77 4.89 -7.92
N LEU A 244 1.58 5.20 -8.93
CA LEU A 244 2.61 6.25 -8.84
C LEU A 244 1.99 7.64 -8.65
N GLY A 245 0.86 7.89 -9.32
CA GLY A 245 0.07 9.12 -9.21
C GLY A 245 -0.42 9.33 -7.78
N TRP A 246 -1.02 8.31 -7.14
CA TRP A 246 -1.38 8.36 -5.73
C TRP A 246 -0.17 8.59 -4.83
N GLY A 247 0.95 7.91 -5.12
CA GLY A 247 2.22 8.08 -4.44
C GLY A 247 2.73 9.53 -4.42
N ALA A 248 2.57 10.26 -5.53
CA ALA A 248 3.03 11.64 -5.65
C ALA A 248 1.98 12.69 -5.23
N VAL A 249 0.74 12.56 -5.71
CA VAL A 249 -0.29 13.59 -5.59
C VAL A 249 -0.76 13.75 -4.14
N ALA A 250 -1.01 12.66 -3.41
CA ALA A 250 -1.52 12.73 -2.05
C ALA A 250 -0.57 13.47 -1.06
N PRO A 251 0.75 13.20 -1.02
CA PRO A 251 1.66 13.93 -0.15
C PRO A 251 1.88 15.36 -0.61
N ILE A 252 1.82 15.63 -1.93
CA ILE A 252 1.83 17.01 -2.44
C ILE A 252 0.60 17.75 -1.89
N VAL A 253 -0.62 17.30 -2.19
CA VAL A 253 -1.85 17.96 -1.72
C VAL A 253 -1.84 18.18 -0.19
N GLY A 254 -1.37 17.18 0.55
CA GLY A 254 -1.19 17.29 2.00
C GLY A 254 -0.18 18.37 2.41
N TYR A 255 0.98 18.42 1.75
CA TYR A 255 1.98 19.46 1.97
C TYR A 255 1.44 20.87 1.69
N TRP A 256 0.73 21.07 0.57
CA TRP A 256 0.17 22.38 0.22
C TRP A 256 -0.81 22.87 1.29
N ARG A 257 -1.68 21.99 1.81
CA ARG A 257 -2.57 22.34 2.92
C ARG A 257 -1.84 22.60 4.23
N PHE A 258 -0.77 21.85 4.52
CA PHE A 258 0.04 22.03 5.71
C PHE A 258 0.78 23.37 5.75
N VAL A 259 1.17 23.90 4.59
CA VAL A 259 1.73 25.26 4.47
C VAL A 259 0.66 26.31 4.70
N ALA A 260 -0.55 26.10 4.18
CA ALA A 260 -1.65 27.05 4.27
C ALA A 260 -2.32 27.11 5.65
N THR A 261 -2.00 26.19 6.57
CA THR A 261 -2.52 26.25 7.95
C THR A 261 -1.50 26.90 8.87
N ASP A 262 -1.87 28.05 9.44
CA ASP A 262 -1.19 28.60 10.60
C ASP A 262 -1.33 27.65 11.79
N LEU A 263 -0.24 27.54 12.56
CA LEU A 263 -0.15 26.67 13.74
C LEU A 263 -0.71 27.35 14.97
#